data_AF-A0A436G2T8-F1
#
_entry.id   AF-A0A436G2T8-F1
#
_cell.length_a   1.000
_cell.length_b   1.000
_cell.length_c   1.000
_cell.angle_alpha   90.00
_cell.angle_beta   90.00
_cell.angle_gamma   90.00
#
_symmetry.space_group_name_H-M   'P 1'
#
loop_
_entity.id
_entity.type
_entity.pdbx_description
1 polymer ?
#
loop_
_entity_poly.entity_id
_entity_poly.type
_entity_poly.pdbx_seq_one_letter_code
_entity_poly.pdbx_strand_id
1 'polypeptide(L)'
;GQRTSVRNIFVIGDSAGIWPTKSCDPSIAEREALLAVATILDDLGLAGDHAHDGAPRPDRPAYDLAAYRLAWVHASVIAARDEFHVCQCEEITAREILELRPPRYLGWQTERRNDRSLSTLLGDAPPNPDQVKRLTRAGMGPCQGRRCREQIAALLAMQSGASLAAIPLAGYRAPVRPLPLEIASQIPESPDQARHWALWFGIPSQWKAQWEVPEFYTVATDHVTTAAALDERGGHD
;
A
#
# COMPACT_ATOMS: atom_id res chain seq x y z
N GLY A 1 -19.06 18.46 -4.79
CA GLY A 1 -19.36 17.11 -5.29
C GLY A 1 -18.25 16.20 -4.85
N GLN A 2 -18.58 14.99 -4.40
CA GLN A 2 -17.71 13.99 -3.76
C GLN A 2 -16.57 13.43 -4.63
N ARG A 3 -16.00 14.26 -5.49
CA ARG A 3 -14.94 13.95 -6.44
C ARG A 3 -13.61 13.85 -5.74
N THR A 4 -12.82 12.89 -6.16
CA THR A 4 -11.40 12.83 -5.83
C THR A 4 -10.57 13.56 -6.89
N SER A 5 -9.26 13.65 -6.66
CA SER A 5 -8.31 14.09 -7.69
C SER A 5 -8.15 13.08 -8.83
N VAL A 6 -8.66 11.86 -8.68
CA VAL A 6 -8.63 10.83 -9.73
C VAL A 6 -9.94 10.86 -10.51
N ARG A 7 -9.82 10.95 -11.84
CA ARG A 7 -10.96 11.00 -12.75
C ARG A 7 -11.88 9.79 -12.53
N ASN A 8 -13.19 10.04 -12.53
CA ASN A 8 -14.24 9.03 -12.36
C ASN A 8 -14.18 8.25 -11.03
N ILE A 9 -13.44 8.75 -10.03
CA ILE A 9 -13.42 8.19 -8.68
C ILE A 9 -14.03 9.20 -7.71
N PHE A 10 -15.00 8.72 -6.94
CA PHE A 10 -15.75 9.46 -5.93
C PHE A 10 -15.59 8.81 -4.56
N VAL A 11 -15.69 9.59 -3.49
CA VAL A 11 -15.56 9.10 -2.10
C VAL A 11 -16.79 9.50 -1.29
N ILE A 12 -17.36 8.57 -0.54
CA ILE A 12 -18.56 8.78 0.27
C ILE A 12 -18.43 8.06 1.62
N GLY A 13 -19.25 8.44 2.59
CA GLY A 13 -19.24 7.84 3.92
C GLY A 13 -17.90 8.05 4.60
N ASP A 14 -17.47 7.11 5.43
CA ASP A 14 -16.22 7.23 6.21
C ASP A 14 -14.97 7.46 5.35
N SER A 15 -14.99 6.99 4.10
CA SER A 15 -13.88 7.21 3.15
C SER A 15 -13.76 8.68 2.72
N ALA A 16 -14.83 9.48 2.83
CA ALA A 16 -14.82 10.93 2.64
C ALA A 16 -14.43 11.70 3.91
N GLY A 17 -14.05 10.99 4.97
CA GLY A 17 -13.69 11.56 6.27
C GLY A 17 -14.74 11.28 7.34
N ILE A 18 -14.28 11.29 8.59
CA ILE A 18 -15.07 11.02 9.79
C ILE A 18 -14.96 12.25 10.72
N TRP A 19 -16.08 12.70 11.25
CA TRP A 19 -16.18 13.78 12.23
C TRP A 19 -17.41 13.56 13.14
N PRO A 20 -17.46 14.19 14.33
CA PRO A 20 -18.44 13.86 15.36
C PRO A 20 -19.89 13.82 14.87
N THR A 21 -20.36 14.87 14.21
CA THR A 21 -21.76 14.92 13.73
C THR A 21 -22.05 13.80 12.72
N LYS A 22 -21.13 13.52 11.79
CA LYS A 22 -21.29 12.44 10.80
C LYS A 22 -21.29 11.05 11.44
N SER A 23 -20.48 10.84 12.47
CA SER A 23 -20.47 9.57 13.20
C SER A 23 -21.78 9.28 13.93
N CYS A 24 -22.57 10.31 14.23
CA CYS A 24 -23.84 10.20 14.94
C CYS A 24 -25.07 10.28 14.03
N ASP A 25 -24.92 10.75 12.79
CA ASP A 25 -26.02 10.95 11.85
C ASP A 25 -25.73 10.29 10.48
N PRO A 26 -26.32 9.11 10.20
CA PRO A 26 -26.10 8.41 8.93
C PRO A 26 -26.64 9.18 7.72
N SER A 27 -27.58 10.12 7.90
CA SER A 27 -28.14 10.91 6.80
C SER A 27 -27.09 11.79 6.12
N ILE A 28 -26.00 12.13 6.82
CA ILE A 28 -24.86 12.82 6.22
C ILE A 28 -24.25 11.95 5.12
N ALA A 29 -23.92 10.69 5.41
CA ALA A 29 -23.33 9.78 4.42
C ALA A 29 -24.29 9.50 3.25
N GLU A 30 -25.60 9.42 3.53
CA GLU A 30 -26.63 9.29 2.49
C GLU A 30 -26.65 10.51 1.55
N ARG A 31 -26.59 11.73 2.09
CA ARG A 31 -26.48 12.95 1.28
C ARG A 31 -25.21 12.98 0.45
N GLU A 32 -24.08 12.54 1.00
CA GLU A 32 -22.83 12.41 0.23
C GLU A 32 -23.01 11.47 -0.97
N ALA A 33 -23.68 10.33 -0.76
CA ALA A 33 -23.97 9.37 -1.82
C ALA A 33 -24.86 9.96 -2.92
N LEU A 34 -25.96 10.62 -2.55
CA LEU A 34 -26.85 11.29 -3.50
C LEU A 34 -26.12 12.36 -4.32
N LEU A 35 -25.23 13.13 -3.69
CA LEU A 35 -24.41 14.12 -4.38
C LEU A 35 -23.39 13.50 -5.33
N ALA A 36 -22.77 12.38 -4.95
CA ALA A 36 -21.89 11.63 -5.85
C ALA A 36 -22.66 11.14 -7.08
N VAL A 37 -23.84 10.54 -6.88
CA VAL A 37 -24.68 10.02 -7.97
C VAL A 37 -25.15 11.14 -8.90
N ALA A 38 -25.67 12.24 -8.36
CA ALA A 38 -26.07 13.40 -9.17
C ALA A 38 -24.89 13.91 -10.02
N THR A 39 -23.70 14.04 -9.40
CA THR A 39 -22.49 14.46 -10.11
C THR A 39 -22.09 13.49 -11.24
N ILE A 40 -22.27 12.17 -11.02
CA ILE A 40 -21.99 11.14 -12.04
C ILE A 40 -23.00 11.24 -13.19
N LEU A 41 -24.29 11.43 -12.89
CA LEU A 41 -25.34 11.56 -13.90
C LEU A 41 -25.13 12.81 -14.76
N ASP A 42 -24.76 13.93 -14.12
CA ASP A 42 -24.41 15.17 -14.81
C ASP A 42 -23.22 14.98 -15.76
N ASP A 43 -22.15 14.29 -15.30
CA ASP A 43 -20.98 13.97 -16.12
C ASP A 43 -21.31 13.10 -17.34
N LEU A 44 -22.35 12.27 -17.24
CA LEU A 44 -22.84 11.40 -18.31
C LEU A 44 -23.87 12.08 -19.22
N GLY A 45 -24.28 13.31 -18.91
CA GLY A 45 -25.35 14.01 -19.64
C GLY A 45 -26.74 13.42 -19.38
N LEU A 46 -26.92 12.70 -18.27
CA LEU A 46 -28.18 12.05 -17.85
C LEU A 46 -28.88 12.83 -16.73
N ALA A 47 -28.61 14.14 -16.64
CA ALA A 47 -29.10 14.99 -15.55
C ALA A 47 -30.65 15.01 -15.48
N GLY A 48 -31.18 14.76 -14.29
CA GLY A 48 -32.57 15.03 -13.92
C GLY A 48 -32.68 16.28 -13.03
N ASP A 49 -33.90 16.59 -12.59
CA ASP A 49 -34.15 17.69 -11.63
C ASP A 49 -33.76 17.23 -10.21
N HIS A 50 -32.45 17.21 -9.93
CA HIS A 50 -31.91 16.83 -8.63
C HIS A 50 -31.63 18.07 -7.79
N ALA A 51 -32.28 18.18 -6.63
CA ALA A 51 -31.99 19.23 -5.68
C ALA A 51 -30.51 19.15 -5.26
N HIS A 52 -29.72 20.15 -5.65
CA HIS A 52 -28.33 20.28 -5.26
C HIS A 52 -28.24 20.91 -3.87
N ASP A 53 -28.38 20.09 -2.82
CA ASP A 53 -27.93 20.53 -1.51
C ASP A 53 -26.40 20.60 -1.47
N GLY A 54 -25.87 21.59 -0.75
CA GLY A 54 -24.42 21.74 -0.61
C GLY A 54 -23.76 20.50 0.00
N ALA A 55 -22.51 20.22 -0.37
CA ALA A 55 -21.75 19.14 0.25
C ALA A 55 -21.70 19.31 1.79
N PRO A 56 -21.96 18.25 2.57
CA PRO A 56 -21.82 18.31 4.03
C PRO A 56 -20.44 18.85 4.42
N ARG A 57 -20.42 19.80 5.36
CA ARG A 57 -19.17 20.39 5.84
C ARG A 57 -18.71 19.66 7.11
N PRO A 58 -17.42 19.30 7.22
CA PRO A 58 -16.89 18.73 8.45
C PRO A 58 -17.00 19.70 9.63
N ASP A 59 -17.20 19.15 10.83
CA ASP A 59 -17.13 19.92 12.06
C ASP A 59 -15.72 20.48 12.27
N ARG A 60 -15.61 21.63 12.95
CA ARG A 60 -14.31 22.10 13.43
C ARG A 60 -13.80 21.13 14.51
N PRO A 61 -12.56 20.62 14.42
CA PRO A 61 -12.02 19.75 15.45
C PRO A 61 -12.00 20.45 16.82
N ALA A 62 -12.50 19.77 17.85
CA ALA A 62 -12.50 20.28 19.22
C ALA A 62 -11.10 20.27 19.87
N TYR A 63 -10.17 19.50 19.30
CA TYR A 63 -8.80 19.34 19.77
C TYR A 63 -7.87 18.99 18.59
N ASP A 64 -6.55 19.03 18.82
CA ASP A 64 -5.55 18.60 17.86
C ASP A 64 -5.60 17.07 17.68
N LEU A 65 -6.15 16.62 16.54
CA LEU A 65 -6.28 15.21 16.19
C LEU A 65 -4.91 14.51 16.07
N ALA A 66 -3.86 15.21 15.63
CA ALA A 66 -2.54 14.62 15.51
C ALA A 66 -1.94 14.39 16.89
N ALA A 67 -1.98 15.41 17.76
CA ALA A 67 -1.52 15.27 19.15
C ALA A 67 -2.30 14.17 19.90
N TYR A 68 -3.61 14.09 19.70
CA TYR A 68 -4.45 13.04 20.29
C TYR A 68 -4.04 11.63 19.82
N ARG A 69 -3.78 11.44 18.52
CA ARG A 69 -3.30 10.15 17.98
C ARG A 69 -1.95 9.77 18.55
N LEU A 70 -1.00 10.70 18.62
CA LEU A 70 0.32 10.46 19.20
C LEU A 70 0.21 10.07 20.67
N ALA A 71 -0.63 10.76 21.46
CA ALA A 71 -0.87 10.43 22.86
C ALA A 71 -1.43 9.01 23.05
N TRP A 72 -2.38 8.60 22.20
CA TRP A 72 -2.91 7.24 22.23
C TRP A 72 -1.85 6.18 21.90
N VAL A 73 -1.07 6.38 20.84
CA VAL A 73 0.01 5.44 20.48
C VAL A 73 1.07 5.39 21.57
N HIS A 74 1.44 6.51 22.16
CA HIS A 74 2.35 6.54 23.29
C HIS A 74 1.80 5.71 24.45
N ALA A 75 0.55 5.94 24.85
CA ALA A 75 -0.09 5.22 25.95
C ALA A 75 -0.25 3.70 25.68
N SER A 76 -0.71 3.33 24.48
CA SER A 76 -1.06 1.95 24.16
C SER A 76 0.09 1.10 23.65
N VAL A 77 1.20 1.71 23.23
CA VAL A 77 2.35 1.01 22.63
C VAL A 77 3.64 1.24 23.41
N ILE A 78 3.98 2.49 23.72
CA ILE A 78 5.28 2.82 24.34
C ILE A 78 5.23 2.64 25.86
N ALA A 79 4.19 3.18 26.50
CA ALA A 79 3.99 3.13 27.94
C ALA A 79 3.23 1.87 28.42
N ALA A 80 2.89 0.97 27.49
CA ALA A 80 2.24 -0.29 27.82
C ALA A 80 3.16 -1.13 28.73
N ARG A 81 2.56 -1.84 29.69
CA ARG A 81 3.31 -2.68 30.65
C ARG A 81 4.04 -3.83 29.97
N ASP A 82 3.39 -4.42 28.96
CA ASP A 82 3.92 -5.52 28.18
C ASP A 82 4.27 -5.04 26.76
N GLU A 83 5.29 -5.66 26.17
CA GLU A 83 5.73 -5.33 24.81
C GLU A 83 4.71 -5.83 23.78
N PHE A 84 3.90 -4.91 23.25
CA PHE A 84 2.84 -5.25 22.31
C PHE A 84 3.33 -5.30 20.85
N HIS A 85 2.79 -6.24 20.07
CA HIS A 85 3.03 -6.33 18.64
C HIS A 85 2.25 -5.24 17.89
N VAL A 86 2.98 -4.21 17.43
CA VAL A 86 2.43 -3.16 16.55
C VAL A 86 1.96 -3.77 15.24
N CYS A 87 2.77 -4.64 14.62
CA CYS A 87 2.36 -5.44 13.48
C CYS A 87 2.04 -6.88 13.92
N GLN A 88 0.76 -7.15 14.19
CA GLN A 88 0.31 -8.48 14.62
C GLN A 88 0.56 -9.57 13.56
N CYS A 89 0.45 -9.23 12.27
CA CYS A 89 0.59 -10.22 11.20
C CYS A 89 2.01 -10.75 11.03
N GLU A 90 3.02 -9.96 11.38
CA GLU A 90 4.43 -10.32 11.25
C GLU A 90 5.10 -10.42 12.63
N GLU A 91 4.30 -10.27 13.71
CA GLU A 91 4.71 -10.33 15.12
C GLU A 91 5.84 -9.36 15.48
N ILE A 92 5.74 -8.11 15.01
CA ILE A 92 6.78 -7.08 15.17
C ILE A 92 6.38 -6.07 16.25
N THR A 93 7.29 -5.81 17.19
CA THR A 93 7.12 -4.85 18.29
C THR A 93 7.52 -3.43 17.91
N ALA A 94 7.19 -2.45 18.76
CA ALA A 94 7.64 -1.07 18.57
C ALA A 94 9.17 -0.93 18.63
N ARG A 95 9.83 -1.65 19.55
CA ARG A 95 11.29 -1.65 19.64
C ARG A 95 11.92 -2.15 18.35
N GLU A 96 11.43 -3.26 17.81
CA GLU A 96 11.93 -3.84 16.56
C GLU A 96 11.74 -2.89 15.37
N ILE A 97 10.64 -2.12 15.34
CA ILE A 97 10.42 -1.07 14.34
C ILE A 97 11.45 0.06 14.46
N LEU A 98 11.66 0.59 15.67
CA LEU A 98 12.53 1.74 15.91
C LEU A 98 14.03 1.41 15.78
N GLU A 99 14.41 0.19 16.14
CA GLU A 99 15.76 -0.38 15.96
C GLU A 99 15.95 -1.06 14.60
N LEU A 100 14.97 -0.96 13.69
CA LEU A 100 15.02 -1.49 12.33
C LEU A 100 15.48 -2.97 12.28
N ARG A 101 14.98 -3.78 13.21
CA ARG A 101 15.33 -5.19 13.33
C ARG A 101 14.75 -5.98 12.17
N PRO A 102 15.55 -6.85 11.53
CA PRO A 102 15.02 -7.72 10.50
C PRO A 102 14.10 -8.78 11.10
N PRO A 103 13.40 -9.57 10.27
CA PRO A 103 12.54 -10.65 10.75
C PRO A 103 13.29 -11.67 11.59
N ARG A 104 12.68 -12.12 12.70
CA ARG A 104 13.30 -13.05 13.66
C ARG A 104 13.77 -14.37 13.04
N TYR A 105 13.09 -14.84 11.99
CA TYR A 105 13.47 -16.07 11.28
C TYR A 105 14.85 -15.99 10.61
N LEU A 106 15.45 -14.81 10.49
CA LEU A 106 16.81 -14.63 10.01
C LEU A 106 17.87 -14.81 11.11
N GLY A 107 17.48 -15.11 12.36
CA GLY A 107 18.43 -15.42 13.44
C GLY A 107 19.25 -14.24 13.98
N TRP A 108 18.87 -13.00 13.64
CA TRP A 108 19.63 -11.78 13.98
C TRP A 108 19.81 -11.54 15.48
N GLN A 109 19.01 -12.18 16.33
CA GLN A 109 19.14 -12.11 17.79
C GLN A 109 20.51 -12.62 18.26
N THR A 110 21.15 -13.49 17.47
CA THR A 110 22.50 -14.00 17.70
C THR A 110 23.59 -13.17 17.02
N GLU A 111 23.20 -12.25 16.13
CA GLU A 111 24.12 -11.40 15.39
C GLU A 111 24.38 -10.07 16.11
N ARG A 112 25.64 -9.79 16.42
CA ARG A 112 26.06 -8.51 17.02
C ARG A 112 26.08 -7.33 16.03
N ARG A 113 25.83 -7.57 14.74
CA ARG A 113 26.07 -6.62 13.63
C ARG A 113 24.90 -5.69 13.30
N ASN A 114 23.89 -5.64 14.16
CA ASN A 114 22.71 -4.83 13.89
C ASN A 114 22.68 -3.60 14.80
N ASP A 115 23.56 -2.65 14.52
CA ASP A 115 23.65 -1.32 15.14
C ASP A 115 22.87 -0.25 14.35
N ARG A 116 22.04 -0.69 13.40
CA ARG A 116 21.21 0.19 12.59
C ARG A 116 20.09 0.75 13.46
N SER A 117 20.00 2.07 13.54
CA SER A 117 18.88 2.75 14.17
C SER A 117 18.21 3.67 13.14
N LEU A 118 16.97 4.08 13.45
CA LEU A 118 16.24 5.03 12.62
C LEU A 118 17.05 6.30 12.34
N SER A 119 17.70 6.87 13.36
CA SER A 119 18.52 8.08 13.24
C SER A 119 19.78 7.86 12.40
N THR A 120 20.42 6.70 12.51
CA THR A 120 21.62 6.36 11.72
C THR A 120 21.33 6.34 10.21
N LEU A 121 20.13 5.89 9.81
CA LEU A 121 19.79 5.67 8.39
C LEU A 121 19.15 6.88 7.70
N LEU A 122 18.58 7.82 8.45
CA LEU A 122 17.70 8.85 7.89
C LEU A 122 18.24 10.28 7.99
N GLY A 123 19.25 10.53 8.83
CA GLY A 123 19.75 11.89 9.06
C GLY A 123 18.64 12.83 9.52
N ASP A 124 18.61 14.05 8.98
CA ASP A 124 17.63 15.09 9.36
C ASP A 124 16.28 14.98 8.61
N ALA A 125 16.14 14.03 7.68
CA ALA A 125 14.92 13.89 6.88
C ALA A 125 13.82 13.13 7.64
N PRO A 126 12.53 13.45 7.42
CA PRO A 126 11.43 12.68 7.98
C PRO A 126 11.53 11.19 7.60
N PRO A 127 11.36 10.27 8.57
CA PRO A 127 11.41 8.84 8.30
C PRO A 127 10.42 8.38 7.23
N ASN A 128 10.87 7.51 6.32
CA ASN A 128 10.01 6.90 5.31
C ASN A 128 9.55 5.49 5.77
N PRO A 129 8.24 5.27 5.99
CA PRO A 129 7.76 3.95 6.41
C PRO A 129 7.99 2.82 5.41
N ASP A 130 8.16 3.10 4.11
CA ASP A 130 8.50 2.05 3.14
C ASP A 130 9.92 1.50 3.35
N GLN A 131 10.85 2.28 3.89
CA GLN A 131 12.18 1.79 4.28
C GLN A 131 12.09 0.90 5.51
N VAL A 132 11.33 1.34 6.53
CA VAL A 132 11.03 0.54 7.73
C VAL A 132 10.39 -0.79 7.32
N LYS A 133 9.36 -0.75 6.47
CA LYS A 133 8.66 -1.92 5.93
C LYS A 133 9.63 -2.93 5.29
N ARG A 134 10.58 -2.47 4.46
CA ARG A 134 11.55 -3.35 3.78
C ARG A 134 12.53 -4.00 4.75
N LEU A 135 12.93 -3.29 5.79
CA LEU A 135 13.91 -3.78 6.76
C LEU A 135 13.26 -4.71 7.78
N THR A 136 12.08 -4.36 8.31
CA THR A 136 11.47 -5.07 9.43
C THR A 136 10.36 -6.03 9.03
N ARG A 137 9.81 -5.90 7.82
CA ARG A 137 8.53 -6.48 7.35
C ARG A 137 7.27 -5.90 7.98
N ALA A 138 7.36 -4.87 8.81
CA ALA A 138 6.17 -4.24 9.39
C ALA A 138 5.22 -3.72 8.30
N GLY A 139 4.01 -4.26 8.27
CA GLY A 139 3.00 -3.96 7.24
C GLY A 139 3.06 -4.85 5.99
N MET A 140 3.87 -5.92 5.97
CA MET A 140 3.94 -6.87 4.86
C MET A 140 3.02 -8.09 4.98
N GLY A 141 2.40 -8.31 6.14
CA GLY A 141 1.48 -9.43 6.35
C GLY A 141 0.17 -9.31 5.55
N PRO A 142 -0.75 -10.29 5.66
CA PRO A 142 -1.98 -10.34 4.85
C PRO A 142 -2.89 -9.12 4.96
N CYS A 143 -2.82 -8.35 6.06
CA CYS A 143 -3.57 -7.10 6.19
C CYS A 143 -2.98 -5.92 5.40
N GLN A 144 -1.78 -6.07 4.83
CA GLN A 144 -1.05 -5.05 4.06
C GLN A 144 -0.98 -3.69 4.76
N GLY A 145 -0.71 -3.70 6.07
CA GLY A 145 -0.55 -2.48 6.87
C GLY A 145 -1.86 -1.81 7.33
N ARG A 146 -3.04 -2.36 7.01
CA ARG A 146 -4.34 -1.76 7.36
C ARG A 146 -4.52 -1.49 8.87
N ARG A 147 -3.86 -2.27 9.72
CA ARG A 147 -3.97 -2.16 11.19
C ARG A 147 -2.81 -1.41 11.83
N CYS A 148 -1.61 -1.50 11.25
CA CYS A 148 -0.38 -1.02 11.90
C CYS A 148 0.19 0.26 11.26
N ARG A 149 -0.17 0.63 10.03
CA ARG A 149 0.50 1.73 9.31
C ARG A 149 0.42 3.08 10.01
N GLU A 150 -0.76 3.45 10.52
CA GLU A 150 -0.94 4.71 11.26
C GLU A 150 -0.14 4.71 12.58
N GLN A 151 -0.08 3.57 13.26
CA GLN A 151 0.71 3.41 14.49
C GLN A 151 2.21 3.51 14.20
N ILE A 152 2.67 2.89 13.10
CA ILE A 152 4.06 3.00 12.62
C ILE A 152 4.38 4.47 12.32
N ALA A 153 3.52 5.18 11.58
CA ALA A 153 3.75 6.59 11.29
C ALA A 153 3.84 7.45 12.56
N ALA A 154 2.99 7.19 13.56
CA ALA A 154 3.05 7.84 14.86
C ALA A 154 4.35 7.54 15.64
N LEU A 155 4.79 6.27 15.66
CA LEU A 155 6.06 5.88 16.27
C LEU A 155 7.25 6.61 15.63
N LEU A 156 7.24 6.70 14.30
CA LEU A 156 8.29 7.40 13.56
C LEU A 156 8.27 8.91 13.80
N ALA A 157 7.08 9.52 13.86
CA ALA A 157 6.93 10.94 14.21
C ALA A 157 7.51 11.22 15.61
N MET A 158 7.13 10.41 16.61
CA MET A 158 7.65 10.56 17.98
C MET A 158 9.17 10.36 18.06
N GLN A 159 9.71 9.36 17.36
CA GLN A 159 11.15 9.06 17.40
C GLN A 159 11.99 10.14 16.70
N SER A 160 11.47 10.75 15.63
CA SER A 160 12.18 11.77 14.85
C SER A 160 11.90 13.21 15.30
N GLY A 161 10.93 13.42 16.19
CA GLY A 161 10.46 14.77 16.55
C GLY A 161 9.71 15.49 15.41
N ALA A 162 9.43 14.81 14.30
CA ALA A 162 8.67 15.37 13.19
C ALA A 162 7.17 15.45 13.51
N SER A 163 6.45 16.35 12.84
CA SER A 163 4.99 16.36 12.93
C SER A 163 4.41 15.09 12.27
N LEU A 164 3.28 14.59 12.79
CA LEU A 164 2.63 13.40 12.22
C LEU A 164 2.31 13.57 10.73
N ALA A 165 1.94 14.78 10.31
CA ALA A 165 1.64 15.10 8.92
C ALA A 165 2.88 15.07 7.99
N ALA A 166 4.09 15.22 8.54
CA ALA A 166 5.33 15.13 7.78
C ALA A 166 5.76 13.67 7.52
N ILE A 167 5.21 12.70 8.25
CA ILE A 167 5.48 11.28 8.01
C ILE A 167 4.52 10.77 6.92
N PRO A 168 5.02 10.41 5.73
CA PRO A 168 4.16 9.86 4.69
C PRO A 168 3.63 8.49 5.12
N LEU A 169 2.45 8.09 4.63
CA LEU A 169 1.96 6.73 4.83
C LEU A 169 2.58 5.78 3.79
N ALA A 170 2.91 4.55 4.20
CA ALA A 170 3.33 3.49 3.28
C ALA A 170 2.31 3.29 2.15
N GLY A 171 2.81 3.13 0.92
CA GLY A 171 2.01 3.11 -0.30
C GLY A 171 1.07 1.90 -0.40
N TYR A 172 -0.05 2.07 -1.11
CA TYR A 172 -0.97 1.00 -1.46
C TYR A 172 -0.55 0.31 -2.77
N ARG A 173 -0.74 -1.00 -2.86
CA ARG A 173 -0.50 -1.80 -4.07
C ARG A 173 -1.65 -2.76 -4.29
N ALA A 174 -1.94 -3.07 -5.56
CA ALA A 174 -2.87 -4.12 -5.91
C ALA A 174 -2.24 -5.51 -5.68
N PRO A 175 -3.03 -6.52 -5.30
CA PRO A 175 -4.44 -6.43 -4.95
C PRO A 175 -4.64 -5.89 -3.52
N VAL A 176 -5.71 -5.10 -3.30
CA VAL A 176 -5.99 -4.45 -1.99
C VAL A 176 -6.36 -5.47 -0.89
N ARG A 177 -6.80 -6.66 -1.29
CA ARG A 177 -6.99 -7.84 -0.44
C ARG A 177 -6.36 -9.04 -1.14
N PRO A 178 -5.89 -10.06 -0.41
CA PRO A 178 -5.39 -11.28 -1.03
C PRO A 178 -6.42 -11.87 -2.00
N LEU A 179 -5.96 -12.19 -3.20
CA LEU A 179 -6.75 -12.83 -4.26
C LEU A 179 -6.21 -14.25 -4.46
N PRO A 180 -7.04 -15.30 -4.35
CA PRO A 180 -6.61 -16.66 -4.65
C PRO A 180 -6.05 -16.76 -6.07
N LEU A 181 -4.96 -17.51 -6.25
CA LEU A 181 -4.32 -17.66 -7.56
C LEU A 181 -5.24 -18.29 -8.60
N GLU A 182 -6.14 -19.18 -8.18
CA GLU A 182 -7.15 -19.80 -9.05
C GLU A 182 -8.13 -18.77 -9.65
N ILE A 183 -8.41 -17.69 -8.92
CA ILE A 183 -9.27 -16.60 -9.40
C ILE A 183 -8.43 -15.64 -10.25
N ALA A 184 -7.21 -15.33 -9.81
CA ALA A 184 -6.29 -14.51 -10.57
C ALA A 184 -5.97 -15.10 -11.95
N SER A 185 -5.89 -16.43 -12.07
CA SER A 185 -5.64 -17.13 -13.34
C SER A 185 -6.79 -17.04 -14.34
N GLN A 186 -7.99 -16.64 -13.90
CA GLN A 186 -9.14 -16.40 -14.80
C GLN A 186 -9.09 -15.02 -15.46
N ILE A 187 -8.21 -14.11 -15.02
CA ILE A 187 -8.07 -12.78 -15.60
C ILE A 187 -7.25 -12.92 -16.88
N PRO A 188 -7.85 -12.73 -18.07
CA PRO A 188 -7.12 -12.85 -19.31
C PRO A 188 -6.05 -11.75 -19.38
N GLU A 189 -4.88 -12.12 -19.90
CA GLU A 189 -3.83 -11.15 -20.19
C GLU A 189 -4.31 -10.19 -21.29
N SER A 190 -4.04 -8.90 -21.13
CA SER A 190 -4.36 -7.93 -22.19
C SER A 190 -3.43 -8.13 -23.40
N PRO A 191 -3.88 -7.83 -24.63
CA PRO A 191 -3.02 -7.90 -25.81
C PRO A 191 -1.74 -7.05 -25.68
N ASP A 192 -1.77 -5.95 -24.93
CA ASP A 192 -0.60 -5.12 -24.62
C ASP A 192 0.41 -5.84 -23.71
N GLN A 193 -0.07 -6.49 -22.65
CA GLN A 193 0.80 -7.26 -21.75
C GLN A 193 1.45 -8.43 -22.51
N ALA A 194 0.66 -9.17 -23.29
CA ALA A 194 1.13 -10.30 -24.09
C ALA A 194 2.20 -9.90 -25.11
N ARG A 195 2.15 -8.66 -25.64
CA ARG A 195 3.15 -8.12 -26.58
C ARG A 195 4.53 -7.90 -25.96
N HIS A 196 4.60 -7.65 -24.64
CA HIS A 196 5.84 -7.29 -23.94
C HIS A 196 6.25 -8.31 -22.86
N TRP A 197 5.53 -9.44 -22.76
CA TRP A 197 5.75 -10.50 -21.78
C TRP A 197 6.97 -11.36 -22.13
N ALA A 198 8.17 -10.79 -22.06
CA ALA A 198 9.41 -11.50 -22.36
C ALA A 198 10.13 -12.08 -21.13
N LEU A 199 9.75 -11.75 -19.89
CA LEU A 199 10.71 -11.78 -18.77
C LEU A 199 10.16 -12.26 -17.42
N TRP A 200 10.03 -13.57 -17.20
CA TRP A 200 10.16 -14.06 -15.81
C TRP A 200 10.83 -15.43 -15.67
N PHE A 201 10.74 -16.30 -16.68
CA PHE A 201 11.47 -17.57 -16.68
C PHE A 201 12.10 -17.82 -18.05
N GLY A 202 13.40 -17.55 -18.17
CA GLY A 202 14.20 -17.92 -19.35
C GLY A 202 14.07 -16.96 -20.53
N ILE A 203 14.57 -15.72 -20.37
CA ILE A 203 14.67 -14.77 -21.47
C ILE A 203 15.87 -15.17 -22.34
N PRO A 204 15.67 -15.69 -23.55
CA PRO A 204 16.80 -16.14 -24.38
C PRO A 204 17.76 -15.00 -24.73
N SER A 205 17.26 -13.75 -24.72
CA SER A 205 18.02 -12.54 -24.96
C SER A 205 18.62 -11.88 -23.71
N GLN A 206 18.45 -12.40 -22.49
CA GLN A 206 19.03 -11.75 -21.29
C GLN A 206 20.56 -11.63 -21.33
N TRP A 207 21.21 -12.45 -22.15
CA TRP A 207 22.64 -12.46 -22.37
C TRP A 207 23.07 -11.71 -23.65
N LYS A 208 22.12 -11.20 -24.44
CA LYS A 208 22.37 -10.42 -25.65
C LYS A 208 22.40 -8.94 -25.30
N ALA A 209 23.24 -8.16 -25.99
CA ALA A 209 23.29 -6.73 -25.75
C ALA A 209 22.02 -6.05 -26.26
N GLN A 210 21.56 -4.97 -25.60
CA GLN A 210 20.25 -4.37 -25.92
C GLN A 210 20.10 -3.87 -27.37
N TRP A 211 21.20 -3.59 -28.07
CA TRP A 211 21.20 -3.17 -29.48
C TRP A 211 21.13 -4.35 -30.48
N GLU A 212 21.20 -5.59 -30.00
CA GLU A 212 21.09 -6.82 -30.79
C GLU A 212 19.69 -7.45 -30.68
N VAL A 213 18.84 -6.89 -29.82
CA VAL A 213 17.47 -7.36 -29.59
C VAL A 213 16.51 -6.52 -30.46
N PRO A 214 15.66 -7.13 -31.30
CA PRO A 214 14.64 -6.41 -32.05
C PRO A 214 13.72 -5.59 -31.13
N GLU A 215 13.25 -4.43 -31.60
CA GLU A 215 12.39 -3.51 -30.84
C GLU A 215 11.12 -4.19 -30.30
N PHE A 216 10.60 -5.19 -31.03
CA PHE A 216 9.49 -6.03 -30.61
C PHE A 216 9.95 -7.49 -30.61
N TYR A 217 10.32 -7.99 -29.43
CA TYR A 217 10.68 -9.38 -29.21
C TYR A 217 9.45 -10.15 -28.70
N THR A 218 9.09 -11.25 -29.37
CA THR A 218 8.13 -12.22 -28.83
C THR A 218 8.73 -13.62 -28.88
N VAL A 219 8.43 -14.45 -27.88
CA VAL A 219 8.89 -15.86 -27.83
C VAL A 219 8.43 -16.64 -29.07
N ALA A 220 7.26 -16.30 -29.61
CA ALA A 220 6.69 -16.94 -30.80
C ALA A 220 7.48 -16.68 -32.09
N THR A 221 8.26 -15.60 -32.15
CA THR A 221 9.02 -15.19 -33.35
C THR A 221 10.48 -15.64 -33.34
N ASP A 222 10.96 -16.29 -32.27
CA ASP A 222 12.36 -16.71 -32.14
C ASP A 222 12.54 -18.20 -32.49
N HIS A 223 12.70 -18.48 -33.79
CA HIS A 223 12.87 -19.82 -34.34
C HIS A 223 14.07 -20.60 -33.76
N VAL A 224 15.05 -19.91 -33.16
CA VAL A 224 16.26 -20.54 -32.60
C VAL A 224 15.96 -21.25 -31.27
N THR A 225 15.07 -20.67 -30.46
CA THR A 225 14.75 -21.20 -29.12
C THR A 225 13.65 -22.26 -29.17
N THR A 226 12.70 -22.14 -30.11
CA THR A 226 11.66 -23.17 -30.30
C THR A 226 12.25 -24.51 -30.74
N ALA A 227 13.33 -24.50 -31.53
CA ALA A 227 14.02 -25.72 -31.95
C ALA A 227 14.75 -26.41 -30.79
N ALA A 228 15.44 -25.65 -29.93
CA ALA A 228 16.15 -26.20 -28.76
C ALA A 228 15.19 -26.77 -27.69
N ALA A 229 14.04 -26.13 -27.46
CA ALA A 229 13.05 -26.59 -26.47
C ALA A 229 12.19 -27.79 -26.93
N LEU A 230 12.27 -28.16 -28.21
CA LEU A 230 11.66 -29.36 -28.77
C LEU A 230 12.63 -30.55 -28.78
N ASP A 231 13.93 -30.31 -28.93
CA ASP A 231 14.97 -31.35 -28.91
C ASP A 231 15.17 -31.93 -27.50
N GLU A 232 15.08 -31.12 -26.45
CA GLU A 232 15.26 -31.57 -25.05
C GLU A 232 14.06 -32.36 -24.47
N ARG A 233 12.90 -32.41 -25.16
CA ARG A 233 11.73 -33.20 -24.75
C ARG A 233 11.63 -34.57 -25.43
N GLY A 234 12.60 -34.93 -26.26
CA GLY A 234 12.65 -36.18 -27.02
C GLY A 234 13.51 -37.30 -26.43
N GLY A 235 13.92 -37.22 -25.16
CA GLY A 235 14.90 -38.15 -24.60
C GLY A 235 14.66 -38.53 -23.15
N HIS A 236 13.54 -39.16 -22.83
CA HIS A 236 13.46 -40.11 -21.71
C HIS A 236 12.41 -41.17 -22.05
N ASP A 237 12.89 -42.37 -22.37
CA ASP A 237 12.20 -43.65 -22.18
C ASP A 237 11.84 -43.86 -20.69
#